data_AF-A0A522FCS1-F1
#
_entry.id   AF-A0A522FCS1-F1
#
_cell.length_a   1.000
_cell.length_b   1.000
_cell.length_c   1.000
_cell.angle_alpha   90.00
_cell.angle_beta   90.00
_cell.angle_gamma   90.00
#
_symmetry.space_group_name_H-M   'P 1'
#
loop_
_entity.id
_entity.type
_entity.pdbx_description
1 polymer ?
#
loop_
_entity_poly.entity_id
_entity_poly.type
_entity_poly.pdbx_seq_one_letter_code
_entity_poly.pdbx_strand_id
1 'polypeptide(L)'
;MPVLLPHDHFTFNAKTKIQDITSSFLHTHQFNYFQYLRCYIDGSVGLLTNETGLLELFQHIDNQPVIFSSYTEEHQKVSSFWFLWDEELPDMPVQMAREKFNLRNGITYVRRTQFYYDMIAVTTAFDPMNGGSFYLNKIKAIEQFINDFDVEHQDLLALMDKNPILLPEPYRDCNYDRLCLTQGKIDVQGKTGLTHITAQELACLRGLLQGLSYKNTAKRLHLSPRTVETYIQRIKARTGFANLTELERLLY
;
A
#
# COMPACT_ATOMS: atom_id res chain seq x y z
N MET A 1 15.44 -8.50 20.28
CA MET A 1 14.24 -8.96 20.99
C MET A 1 13.24 -9.39 19.92
N PRO A 2 12.79 -10.65 19.91
CA PRO A 2 11.88 -11.15 18.88
C PRO A 2 10.55 -10.42 18.93
N VAL A 3 9.91 -10.26 17.77
CA VAL A 3 8.53 -9.74 17.68
C VAL A 3 7.59 -10.87 18.11
N LEU A 4 7.16 -10.87 19.37
CA LEU A 4 6.19 -11.86 19.87
C LEU A 4 4.79 -11.27 19.78
N LEU A 5 3.98 -11.81 18.86
CA LEU A 5 2.57 -11.45 18.75
C LEU A 5 1.73 -12.49 19.46
N PRO A 6 0.75 -12.07 20.28
CA PRO A 6 -0.13 -13.02 20.92
C PRO A 6 -1.02 -13.68 19.84
N HIS A 7 -1.37 -14.95 20.04
CA HIS A 7 -2.14 -15.71 19.05
C HIS A 7 -3.54 -15.14 18.77
N ASP A 8 -4.07 -14.35 19.69
CA ASP A 8 -5.34 -13.63 19.56
C ASP A 8 -5.18 -12.23 18.95
N HIS A 9 -3.99 -11.88 18.45
CA HIS A 9 -3.77 -10.61 17.74
C HIS A 9 -4.71 -10.50 16.53
N PHE A 10 -5.22 -9.29 16.29
CA PHE A 10 -6.20 -9.01 15.24
C PHE A 10 -5.82 -9.58 13.88
N THR A 11 -4.55 -9.47 13.47
CA THR A 11 -4.05 -10.00 12.19
C THR A 11 -4.30 -11.50 12.02
N PHE A 12 -4.10 -12.31 13.06
CA PHE A 12 -4.34 -13.76 12.98
C PHE A 12 -5.84 -14.05 12.90
N ASN A 13 -6.65 -13.35 13.70
CA ASN A 13 -8.11 -13.51 13.72
C ASN A 13 -8.78 -13.03 12.42
N ALA A 14 -8.19 -12.05 11.74
CA ALA A 14 -8.71 -11.52 10.49
C ALA A 14 -8.44 -12.44 9.29
N LYS A 15 -7.48 -13.38 9.38
CA LYS A 15 -7.01 -14.23 8.26
C LYS A 15 -8.14 -14.84 7.45
N THR A 16 -9.05 -15.56 8.11
CA THR A 16 -10.17 -16.23 7.43
C THR A 16 -11.12 -15.24 6.75
N LYS A 17 -11.44 -14.12 7.42
CA LYS A 17 -12.27 -13.07 6.83
C LYS A 17 -11.60 -12.44 5.60
N ILE A 18 -10.29 -12.22 5.63
CA ILE A 18 -9.54 -11.71 4.47
C ILE A 18 -9.50 -12.75 3.35
N GLN A 19 -9.32 -14.04 3.66
CA GLN A 19 -9.41 -15.11 2.68
C GLN A 19 -10.79 -15.13 2.00
N ASP A 20 -11.87 -15.01 2.76
CA ASP A 20 -13.23 -15.02 2.19
C ASP A 20 -13.45 -13.82 1.25
N ILE A 21 -13.07 -12.62 1.70
CA ILE A 21 -13.17 -11.37 0.90
C ILE A 21 -12.36 -11.47 -0.39
N THR A 22 -11.13 -11.99 -0.32
CA THR A 22 -10.19 -11.98 -1.44
C THR A 22 -10.35 -13.19 -2.37
N SER A 23 -10.99 -14.26 -1.92
CA SER A 23 -11.08 -15.56 -2.61
C SER A 23 -11.46 -15.47 -4.08
N SER A 24 -12.57 -14.78 -4.39
CA SER A 24 -13.09 -14.65 -5.76
C SER A 24 -12.09 -13.92 -6.68
N PHE A 25 -11.53 -12.81 -6.19
CA PHE A 25 -10.53 -12.03 -6.92
C PHE A 25 -9.26 -12.85 -7.16
N LEU A 26 -8.74 -13.50 -6.11
CA LEU A 26 -7.51 -14.29 -6.20
C LEU A 26 -7.69 -15.46 -7.18
N HIS A 27 -8.78 -16.21 -7.07
CA HIS A 27 -9.07 -17.33 -7.97
C HIS A 27 -9.21 -16.86 -9.43
N THR A 28 -9.98 -15.79 -9.67
CA THR A 28 -10.22 -15.25 -11.03
C THR A 28 -8.93 -14.82 -11.72
N HIS A 29 -7.99 -14.25 -10.97
CA HIS A 29 -6.74 -13.71 -11.50
C HIS A 29 -5.52 -14.62 -11.30
N GLN A 30 -5.74 -15.86 -10.84
CA GLN A 30 -4.71 -16.88 -10.62
C GLN A 30 -3.67 -16.50 -9.55
N PHE A 31 -4.10 -15.73 -8.55
CA PHE A 31 -3.31 -15.42 -7.37
C PHE A 31 -3.64 -16.38 -6.23
N ASN A 32 -2.72 -16.54 -5.28
CA ASN A 32 -2.91 -17.34 -4.07
C ASN A 32 -2.69 -16.56 -2.78
N TYR A 33 -2.26 -15.30 -2.88
CA TYR A 33 -1.92 -14.46 -1.75
C TYR A 33 -2.42 -13.04 -1.94
N PHE A 34 -2.87 -12.46 -0.83
CA PHE A 34 -3.15 -11.06 -0.70
C PHE A 34 -2.55 -10.55 0.62
N GLN A 35 -1.91 -9.39 0.54
CA GLN A 35 -1.45 -8.63 1.69
C GLN A 35 -1.85 -7.18 1.53
N TYR A 36 -2.38 -6.61 2.59
CA TYR A 36 -2.47 -5.18 2.82
C TYR A 36 -1.63 -4.86 4.05
N LEU A 37 -0.40 -4.40 3.82
CA LEU A 37 0.53 -4.00 4.88
C LEU A 37 0.56 -2.48 4.93
N ARG A 38 0.27 -1.89 6.09
CA ARG A 38 0.43 -0.46 6.34
C ARG A 38 1.62 -0.25 7.26
N CYS A 39 2.57 0.56 6.84
CA CYS A 39 3.74 0.93 7.63
C CYS A 39 3.62 2.38 8.09
N TYR A 40 3.59 2.60 9.41
CA TYR A 40 3.42 3.93 10.00
C TYR A 40 4.77 4.63 10.19
N ILE A 41 4.74 5.95 10.30
CA ILE A 41 5.92 6.80 10.51
C ILE A 41 6.71 6.45 11.79
N ASP A 42 6.06 5.86 12.79
CA ASP A 42 6.72 5.42 14.03
C ASP A 42 7.41 4.04 13.90
N GLY A 43 7.30 3.42 12.72
CA GLY A 43 7.85 2.11 12.39
C GLY A 43 6.99 0.93 12.83
N SER A 44 5.83 1.17 13.43
CA SER A 44 4.83 0.11 13.66
C SER A 44 4.12 -0.24 12.34
N VAL A 45 3.44 -1.38 12.31
CA VAL A 45 2.73 -1.84 11.10
C VAL A 45 1.35 -2.41 11.37
N GLY A 46 0.44 -2.23 10.43
CA GLY A 46 -0.84 -2.93 10.36
C GLY A 46 -0.81 -3.98 9.25
N LEU A 47 -1.35 -5.17 9.49
CA LEU A 47 -1.36 -6.24 8.49
C LEU A 47 -2.72 -6.91 8.40
N LEU A 48 -3.27 -6.93 7.19
CA LEU A 48 -4.37 -7.79 6.76
C LEU A 48 -3.84 -8.73 5.67
N THR A 49 -4.00 -10.02 5.85
CA THR A 49 -3.54 -11.02 4.86
C THR A 49 -4.35 -12.29 4.96
N ASN A 50 -4.42 -13.02 3.84
CA ASN A 50 -5.00 -14.37 3.81
C ASN A 50 -3.98 -15.46 4.22
N GLU A 51 -2.68 -15.14 4.33
CA GLU A 51 -1.64 -16.06 4.78
C GLU A 51 -0.71 -15.41 5.82
N THR A 52 -0.66 -15.98 7.01
CA THR A 52 0.09 -15.46 8.17
C THR A 52 1.47 -16.08 8.32
N GLY A 53 1.80 -17.11 7.53
CA GLY A 53 3.05 -17.85 7.67
C GLY A 53 4.33 -17.00 7.62
N LEU A 54 4.39 -15.97 6.77
CA LEU A 54 5.52 -15.04 6.74
C LEU A 54 5.66 -14.26 8.07
N LEU A 55 4.55 -13.75 8.59
CA LEU A 55 4.52 -13.04 9.88
C LEU A 55 4.93 -13.96 11.04
N GLU A 56 4.47 -15.21 11.04
CA GLU A 56 4.82 -16.22 12.04
C GLU A 56 6.32 -16.53 11.98
N LEU A 57 6.89 -16.66 10.78
CA LEU A 57 8.31 -16.89 10.58
C LEU A 57 9.17 -15.73 11.08
N PHE A 58 8.70 -14.50 10.92
CA PHE A 58 9.40 -13.29 11.39
C PHE A 58 9.59 -13.24 12.91
N GLN A 59 8.77 -13.95 13.69
CA GLN A 59 8.95 -14.07 15.13
C GLN A 59 10.21 -14.86 15.51
N HIS A 60 10.78 -15.59 14.55
CA HIS A 60 11.96 -16.45 14.72
C HIS A 60 13.22 -15.92 14.02
N ILE A 61 13.14 -14.78 13.33
CA ILE A 61 14.29 -14.13 12.70
C ILE A 61 14.88 -13.14 13.70
N ASP A 62 16.18 -13.24 13.98
CA ASP A 62 16.85 -12.32 14.91
C ASP A 62 17.56 -11.18 14.17
N ASN A 63 17.26 -9.95 14.60
CA ASN A 63 18.00 -8.73 14.28
C ASN A 63 18.19 -8.43 12.77
N GLN A 64 17.19 -8.74 11.95
CA GLN A 64 17.17 -8.38 10.53
C GLN A 64 15.82 -7.79 10.15
N PRO A 65 15.77 -6.93 9.10
CA PRO A 65 14.51 -6.43 8.58
C PRO A 65 13.58 -7.58 8.21
N VAL A 66 12.30 -7.43 8.52
CA VAL A 66 11.25 -8.37 8.11
C VAL A 66 10.26 -7.71 7.15
N ILE A 67 10.48 -6.44 6.86
CA ILE A 67 9.77 -5.67 5.85
C ILE A 67 10.81 -5.12 4.89
N PHE A 68 10.55 -5.32 3.60
CA PHE A 68 11.45 -4.93 2.53
C PHE A 68 10.65 -4.20 1.45
N SER A 69 11.01 -2.95 1.18
CA SER A 69 10.55 -2.16 0.04
C SER A 69 11.64 -2.07 -1.03
N SER A 70 11.22 -1.75 -2.24
CA SER A 70 12.12 -1.40 -3.36
C SER A 70 12.48 0.09 -3.39
N TYR A 71 12.49 0.77 -2.23
CA TYR A 71 12.67 2.22 -2.23
C TYR A 71 14.05 2.63 -2.73
N THR A 72 14.07 3.65 -3.59
CA THR A 72 15.27 4.27 -4.15
C THR A 72 15.09 5.78 -4.17
N GLU A 73 16.14 6.55 -4.47
CA GLU A 73 16.03 8.02 -4.52
C GLU A 73 15.08 8.52 -5.61
N GLU A 74 14.91 7.75 -6.68
CA GLU A 74 13.95 8.05 -7.76
C GLU A 74 12.51 8.08 -7.23
N HIS A 75 12.23 7.22 -6.24
CA HIS A 75 10.93 7.14 -5.61
C HIS A 75 10.60 8.35 -4.73
N GLN A 76 11.57 9.20 -4.38
CA GLN A 76 11.32 10.35 -3.51
C GLN A 76 10.21 11.26 -4.06
N LYS A 77 10.14 11.41 -5.38
CA LYS A 77 9.22 12.32 -6.07
C LYS A 77 7.88 11.72 -6.45
N VAL A 78 7.72 10.40 -6.36
CA VAL A 78 6.47 9.74 -6.78
C VAL A 78 5.60 9.43 -5.57
N SER A 79 4.28 9.52 -5.74
CA SER A 79 3.34 9.27 -4.65
C SER A 79 2.99 7.79 -4.46
N SER A 80 3.27 6.99 -5.48
CA SER A 80 3.06 5.55 -5.52
C SER A 80 3.92 4.92 -6.60
N PHE A 81 4.21 3.63 -6.48
CA PHE A 81 4.97 2.85 -7.45
C PHE A 81 4.68 1.37 -7.31
N TRP A 82 5.08 0.59 -8.32
CA TRP A 82 4.97 -0.87 -8.34
C TRP A 82 6.36 -1.49 -8.36
N PHE A 83 6.51 -2.66 -7.76
CA PHE A 83 7.73 -3.44 -7.88
C PHE A 83 7.46 -4.94 -7.87
N LEU A 84 8.31 -5.69 -8.58
CA LEU A 84 8.30 -7.15 -8.59
C LEU A 84 9.27 -7.68 -7.53
N TRP A 85 8.84 -8.69 -6.77
CA TRP A 85 9.63 -9.22 -5.66
C TRP A 85 10.97 -9.78 -6.14
N ASP A 86 10.95 -10.51 -7.26
CA ASP A 86 12.12 -11.12 -7.89
C ASP A 86 13.17 -10.13 -8.42
N GLU A 87 12.76 -8.90 -8.71
CA GLU A 87 13.63 -7.91 -9.32
C GLU A 87 14.22 -6.96 -8.27
N GLU A 88 13.46 -6.69 -7.20
CA GLU A 88 13.72 -5.56 -6.32
C GLU A 88 13.93 -5.94 -4.85
N LEU A 89 13.55 -7.15 -4.42
CA LEU A 89 13.74 -7.59 -3.04
C LEU A 89 14.98 -8.50 -2.89
N PRO A 90 15.56 -8.59 -1.68
CA PRO A 90 16.66 -9.52 -1.45
C PRO A 90 16.27 -10.99 -1.68
N ASP A 91 17.20 -11.80 -2.19
CA ASP A 91 16.95 -13.20 -2.54
C ASP A 91 16.40 -14.04 -1.38
N MET A 92 16.97 -13.89 -0.18
CA MET A 92 16.65 -14.72 0.98
C MET A 92 15.15 -14.68 1.37
N PRO A 93 14.54 -13.51 1.65
CA PRO A 93 13.11 -13.45 1.96
C PRO A 93 12.21 -13.93 0.81
N VAL A 94 12.60 -13.68 -0.45
CA VAL A 94 11.86 -14.16 -1.63
C VAL A 94 11.89 -15.69 -1.70
N GLN A 95 13.06 -16.31 -1.50
CA GLN A 95 13.20 -17.77 -1.45
C GLN A 95 12.43 -18.38 -0.29
N MET A 96 12.43 -17.76 0.89
CA MET A 96 11.60 -18.23 2.02
C MET A 96 10.10 -18.23 1.66
N ALA A 97 9.61 -17.14 1.05
CA ALA A 97 8.22 -17.03 0.62
C ALA A 97 7.85 -18.14 -0.37
N ARG A 98 8.75 -18.43 -1.32
CA ARG A 98 8.61 -19.50 -2.32
C ARG A 98 8.54 -20.88 -1.70
N GLU A 99 9.57 -21.23 -0.94
CA GLU A 99 9.80 -22.61 -0.51
C GLU A 99 8.89 -23.02 0.65
N LYS A 100 8.58 -22.09 1.56
CA LYS A 100 7.79 -22.40 2.76
C LYS A 100 6.29 -22.16 2.58
N PHE A 101 5.92 -21.19 1.74
CA PHE A 101 4.53 -20.72 1.66
C PHE A 101 3.95 -20.75 0.24
N ASN A 102 4.70 -21.26 -0.74
CA ASN A 102 4.29 -21.35 -2.14
C ASN A 102 3.90 -19.99 -2.74
N LEU A 103 4.60 -18.93 -2.32
CA LEU A 103 4.43 -17.56 -2.83
C LEU A 103 5.51 -17.33 -3.89
N ARG A 104 5.20 -17.66 -5.15
CA ARG A 104 6.23 -17.87 -6.17
C ARG A 104 6.71 -16.62 -6.87
N ASN A 105 5.80 -15.81 -7.37
CA ASN A 105 6.14 -14.57 -8.03
C ASN A 105 5.16 -13.51 -7.54
N GLY A 106 5.70 -12.41 -7.01
CA GLY A 106 4.92 -11.39 -6.32
C GLY A 106 5.09 -10.01 -6.93
N ILE A 107 4.04 -9.21 -6.85
CA ILE A 107 4.07 -7.79 -7.14
C ILE A 107 3.54 -7.02 -5.94
N THR A 108 4.13 -5.86 -5.64
CA THR A 108 3.66 -4.95 -4.60
C THR A 108 3.34 -3.59 -5.20
N TYR A 109 2.18 -3.05 -4.85
CA TYR A 109 1.85 -1.65 -5.01
C TYR A 109 2.17 -0.88 -3.74
N VAL A 110 3.01 0.15 -3.85
CA VAL A 110 3.32 1.06 -2.76
C VAL A 110 2.55 2.35 -2.92
N ARG A 111 1.77 2.73 -1.90
CA ARG A 111 1.03 4.00 -1.86
C ARG A 111 1.44 4.83 -0.65
N ARG A 112 2.07 5.98 -0.90
CA ARG A 112 2.67 6.81 0.14
C ARG A 112 1.70 7.88 0.63
N THR A 113 1.67 8.13 1.93
CA THR A 113 0.94 9.25 2.57
C THR A 113 1.87 10.01 3.50
N GLN A 114 1.35 11.05 4.18
CA GLN A 114 2.15 11.81 5.13
C GLN A 114 2.57 10.99 6.36
N PHE A 115 1.69 10.12 6.87
CA PHE A 115 1.85 9.46 8.16
C PHE A 115 2.09 7.95 8.07
N TYR A 116 1.85 7.38 6.90
CA TYR A 116 2.07 5.96 6.63
C TYR A 116 2.28 5.74 5.13
N TYR A 117 2.69 4.53 4.76
CA TYR A 117 2.60 4.03 3.40
C TYR A 117 1.98 2.63 3.42
N ASP A 118 1.18 2.34 2.40
CA ASP A 118 0.62 1.01 2.18
C ASP A 118 1.52 0.24 1.20
N MET A 119 1.77 -1.03 1.49
CA MET A 119 2.40 -2.03 0.63
C MET A 119 1.38 -3.14 0.40
N ILE A 120 0.74 -3.12 -0.77
CA ILE A 120 -0.36 -4.03 -1.08
C ILE A 120 0.12 -5.02 -2.13
N ALA A 121 0.16 -6.29 -1.78
CA ALA A 121 0.81 -7.31 -2.59
C ALA A 121 -0.11 -8.47 -2.94
N VAL A 122 0.14 -9.04 -4.12
CA VAL A 122 -0.46 -10.29 -4.58
C VAL A 122 0.65 -11.18 -5.13
N THR A 123 0.48 -12.50 -5.00
CA THR A 123 1.42 -13.48 -5.59
C THR A 123 0.68 -14.58 -6.34
N THR A 124 1.44 -15.26 -7.20
CA THR A 124 1.05 -16.52 -7.85
C THR A 124 1.65 -17.73 -7.14
N ALA A 125 1.01 -18.89 -7.28
CA ALA A 125 1.52 -20.19 -6.83
C ALA A 125 2.53 -20.84 -7.82
N PHE A 126 2.83 -20.16 -8.91
CA PHE A 126 3.68 -20.62 -10.01
C PHE A 126 4.52 -19.45 -10.54
N ASP A 127 5.59 -19.74 -11.25
CA ASP A 127 6.40 -18.71 -11.91
C ASP A 127 5.88 -18.48 -13.34
N PRO A 128 5.24 -17.32 -13.63
CA PRO A 128 4.81 -17.01 -14.99
C PRO A 128 6.03 -16.88 -15.91
N MET A 129 5.91 -17.33 -17.16
CA MET A 129 7.00 -17.27 -18.15
C MET A 129 7.54 -15.85 -18.37
N ASN A 130 6.69 -14.82 -18.20
CA ASN A 130 7.07 -13.42 -18.16
C ASN A 130 6.24 -12.70 -17.09
N GLY A 131 6.82 -12.50 -15.89
CA GLY A 131 6.17 -11.85 -14.75
C GLY A 131 5.69 -10.43 -15.07
N GLY A 132 6.55 -9.61 -15.68
CA GLY A 132 6.19 -8.24 -16.07
C GLY A 132 4.93 -8.19 -16.95
N SER A 133 4.90 -8.96 -18.03
CA SER A 133 3.74 -9.03 -18.94
C SER A 133 2.52 -9.66 -18.27
N PHE A 134 2.70 -10.64 -17.39
CA PHE A 134 1.61 -11.26 -16.65
C PHE A 134 0.89 -10.25 -15.75
N TYR A 135 1.64 -9.40 -15.05
CA TYR A 135 1.10 -8.38 -14.16
C TYR A 135 0.62 -7.12 -14.90
N LEU A 136 1.32 -6.67 -15.95
CA LEU A 136 0.87 -5.54 -16.78
C LEU A 136 -0.57 -5.73 -17.28
N ASN A 137 -0.92 -6.96 -17.66
CA ASN A 137 -2.27 -7.32 -18.11
C ASN A 137 -3.30 -7.40 -16.96
N LYS A 138 -2.88 -7.28 -15.69
CA LYS A 138 -3.72 -7.38 -14.49
C LYS A 138 -3.68 -6.14 -13.59
N ILE A 139 -2.76 -5.19 -13.83
CA ILE A 139 -2.59 -3.99 -12.97
C ILE A 139 -3.92 -3.29 -12.72
N LYS A 140 -4.72 -3.03 -13.76
CA LYS A 140 -6.01 -2.35 -13.60
C LYS A 140 -7.00 -3.13 -12.73
N ALA A 141 -7.00 -4.46 -12.82
CA ALA A 141 -7.86 -5.31 -12.00
C ALA A 141 -7.40 -5.30 -10.53
N ILE A 142 -6.08 -5.30 -10.29
CA ILE A 142 -5.50 -5.17 -8.95
C ILE A 142 -5.83 -3.79 -8.36
N GLU A 143 -5.62 -2.71 -9.11
CA GLU A 143 -5.94 -1.34 -8.68
C GLU A 143 -7.44 -1.20 -8.35
N GLN A 144 -8.31 -1.73 -9.20
CA GLN A 144 -9.75 -1.72 -8.95
C GLN A 144 -10.10 -2.48 -7.68
N PHE A 145 -9.57 -3.70 -7.50
CA PHE A 145 -9.77 -4.48 -6.29
C PHE A 145 -9.29 -3.76 -5.02
N ILE A 146 -8.12 -3.10 -5.07
CA ILE A 146 -7.61 -2.31 -3.96
C ILE A 146 -8.54 -1.16 -3.61
N ASN A 147 -9.06 -0.46 -4.63
CA ASN A 147 -9.99 0.65 -4.43
C ASN A 147 -11.32 0.17 -3.83
N ASP A 148 -11.87 -0.94 -4.33
CA ASP A 148 -13.09 -1.53 -3.79
C ASP A 148 -12.88 -2.00 -2.34
N PHE A 149 -11.75 -2.66 -2.06
CA PHE A 149 -11.37 -3.05 -0.70
C PHE A 149 -11.28 -1.85 0.26
N ASP A 150 -10.64 -0.75 -0.16
CA ASP A 150 -10.54 0.49 0.60
C ASP A 150 -11.90 1.11 0.94
N VAL A 151 -12.90 0.94 0.07
CA VAL A 151 -14.24 1.52 0.22
C VAL A 151 -15.14 0.60 1.04
N GLU A 152 -15.18 -0.68 0.71
CA GLU A 152 -16.09 -1.67 1.28
C GLU A 152 -15.65 -2.16 2.66
N HIS A 153 -14.35 -2.09 2.97
CA HIS A 153 -13.77 -2.65 4.19
C HIS A 153 -13.06 -1.61 5.07
N GLN A 154 -13.60 -0.40 5.12
CA GLN A 154 -13.10 0.67 6.01
C GLN A 154 -13.13 0.28 7.48
N ASP A 155 -14.06 -0.59 7.90
CA ASP A 155 -14.13 -1.14 9.25
C ASP A 155 -12.89 -2.00 9.57
N LEU A 156 -12.45 -2.84 8.62
CA LEU A 156 -11.25 -3.67 8.77
C LEU A 156 -9.99 -2.81 8.81
N LEU A 157 -9.89 -1.81 7.94
CA LEU A 157 -8.77 -0.86 7.96
C LEU A 157 -8.72 -0.09 9.28
N ALA A 158 -9.87 0.35 9.81
CA ALA A 158 -9.93 1.03 11.10
C ALA A 158 -9.59 0.11 12.28
N LEU A 159 -9.90 -1.19 12.19
CA LEU A 159 -9.48 -2.18 13.19
C LEU A 159 -7.98 -2.46 13.10
N MET A 160 -7.43 -2.54 11.89
CA MET A 160 -5.98 -2.64 11.66
C MET A 160 -5.24 -1.44 12.25
N ASP A 161 -5.73 -0.22 12.03
CA ASP A 161 -5.14 1.02 12.58
C ASP A 161 -5.16 1.05 14.13
N LYS A 162 -6.11 0.36 14.77
CA LYS A 162 -6.22 0.24 16.23
C LYS A 162 -5.38 -0.88 16.84
N ASN A 163 -4.86 -1.79 16.02
CA ASN A 163 -4.07 -2.94 16.47
C ASN A 163 -2.73 -3.01 15.72
N PRO A 164 -1.87 -1.98 15.86
CA PRO A 164 -0.56 -1.99 15.21
C PRO A 164 0.37 -3.01 15.87
N ILE A 165 1.14 -3.69 15.03
CA ILE A 165 2.27 -4.53 15.40
C ILE A 165 3.47 -3.61 15.61
N LEU A 166 3.97 -3.57 16.85
CA LEU A 166 5.18 -2.81 17.18
C LEU A 166 6.42 -3.59 16.72
N LEU A 167 7.14 -3.03 15.75
CA LEU A 167 8.41 -3.60 15.28
C LEU A 167 9.60 -2.90 15.96
N PRO A 168 10.52 -3.65 16.59
CA PRO A 168 11.81 -3.11 17.00
C PRO A 168 12.58 -2.61 15.78
N GLU A 169 13.42 -1.60 15.96
CA GLU A 169 14.14 -0.93 14.86
C GLU A 169 14.87 -1.86 13.88
N PRO A 170 15.58 -2.93 14.33
CA PRO A 170 16.24 -3.86 13.40
C PRO A 170 15.31 -4.61 12.45
N TYR A 171 14.02 -4.68 12.76
CA TYR A 171 13.00 -5.42 12.01
C TYR A 171 12.28 -4.55 10.97
N ARG A 172 12.48 -3.23 11.05
CA ARG A 172 11.84 -2.26 10.17
C ARG A 172 12.54 -2.24 8.81
N ASP A 173 11.81 -1.80 7.80
CA ASP A 173 12.41 -1.40 6.54
C ASP A 173 13.45 -0.29 6.79
N CYS A 174 14.64 -0.37 6.19
CA CYS A 174 15.67 0.65 6.37
C CYS A 174 15.30 2.03 5.80
N ASN A 175 14.27 2.10 4.94
CA ASN A 175 13.76 3.31 4.30
C ASN A 175 12.41 3.77 4.88
N TYR A 176 11.93 3.21 6.00
CA TYR A 176 10.58 3.49 6.52
C TYR A 176 10.30 4.99 6.74
N ASP A 177 11.31 5.75 7.14
CA ASP A 177 11.26 7.19 7.37
C ASP A 177 11.18 8.01 6.08
N ARG A 178 11.81 7.53 4.99
CA ARG A 178 11.81 8.16 3.65
C ARG A 178 10.58 7.80 2.82
N LEU A 179 9.93 6.68 3.12
CA LEU A 179 8.73 6.23 2.39
C LEU A 179 7.49 7.06 2.70
N CYS A 180 7.39 7.64 3.89
CA CYS A 180 6.35 8.62 4.19
C CYS A 180 6.64 9.97 3.50
N LEU A 181 5.60 10.66 3.05
CA LEU A 181 5.67 11.99 2.41
C LEU A 181 5.79 13.10 3.45
N THR A 182 6.76 12.98 4.35
CA THR A 182 6.94 13.84 5.53
C THR A 182 7.34 15.28 5.17
N GLN A 183 8.00 15.47 4.03
CA GLN A 183 8.33 16.80 3.50
C GLN A 183 7.10 17.60 3.06
N GLY A 184 5.92 16.96 3.02
CA GLY A 184 4.63 17.60 2.85
C GLY A 184 4.32 18.09 1.45
N LYS A 185 5.27 18.03 0.50
CA LYS A 185 5.12 18.41 -0.91
C LYS A 185 5.66 17.34 -1.85
N ILE A 186 5.01 17.20 -2.99
CA ILE A 186 5.31 16.23 -4.04
C ILE A 186 5.35 17.01 -5.35
N ASP A 187 6.46 16.92 -6.07
CA ASP A 187 6.59 17.56 -7.37
C ASP A 187 5.72 16.83 -8.41
N VAL A 188 4.99 17.60 -9.21
CA VAL A 188 4.08 17.08 -10.23
C VAL A 188 4.14 17.93 -11.49
N GLN A 189 3.86 17.32 -12.64
CA GLN A 189 3.81 18.02 -13.92
C GLN A 189 2.41 18.60 -14.16
N GLY A 190 2.30 19.93 -14.20
CA GLY A 190 1.09 20.64 -14.64
C GLY A 190 1.11 20.97 -16.14
N LYS A 191 0.03 21.60 -16.63
CA LYS A 191 -0.07 22.08 -18.02
C LYS A 191 0.98 23.13 -18.38
N THR A 192 1.42 23.93 -17.40
CA THR A 192 2.33 25.06 -17.60
C THR A 192 3.76 24.79 -17.12
N GLY A 193 4.06 23.59 -16.63
CA GLY A 193 5.39 23.22 -16.13
C GLY A 193 5.34 22.43 -14.82
N LEU A 194 6.52 22.27 -14.21
CA LEU A 194 6.68 21.62 -12.92
C LEU A 194 6.02 22.45 -11.81
N THR A 195 5.30 21.78 -10.93
CA THR A 195 4.72 22.38 -9.73
C THR A 195 4.72 21.36 -8.59
N HIS A 196 4.00 21.62 -7.50
CA HIS A 196 3.90 20.68 -6.37
C HIS A 196 2.47 20.54 -5.86
N ILE A 197 2.13 19.40 -5.26
CA ILE A 197 0.94 19.25 -4.42
C ILE A 197 1.35 18.81 -3.02
N THR A 198 0.52 19.13 -2.03
CA THR A 198 0.78 18.65 -0.66
C THR A 198 0.31 17.21 -0.47
N ALA A 199 0.87 16.51 0.52
CA ALA A 199 0.43 15.16 0.87
C ALA A 199 -1.07 15.12 1.23
N GLN A 200 -1.60 16.18 1.88
CA GLN A 200 -3.02 16.28 2.22
C GLN A 200 -3.90 16.58 1.00
N GLU A 201 -3.43 17.42 0.08
CA GLU A 201 -4.09 17.67 -1.22
C GLU A 201 -4.19 16.36 -2.02
N LEU A 202 -3.08 15.59 -2.08
CA LEU A 202 -3.05 14.27 -2.71
C LEU A 202 -4.02 13.28 -2.05
N ALA A 203 -4.07 13.23 -0.72
CA ALA A 203 -4.99 12.34 0.00
C ALA A 203 -6.46 12.66 -0.33
N CYS A 204 -6.80 13.95 -0.42
CA CYS A 204 -8.13 14.39 -0.84
C CYS A 204 -8.44 13.99 -2.29
N LEU A 205 -7.49 14.19 -3.21
CA LEU A 205 -7.63 13.81 -4.61
C LEU A 205 -7.87 12.31 -4.76
N ARG A 206 -7.08 11.47 -4.08
CA ARG A 206 -7.25 10.01 -4.09
C ARG A 206 -8.64 9.60 -3.61
N GLY A 207 -9.14 10.18 -2.51
CA GLY A 207 -10.48 9.89 -2.03
C GLY A 207 -11.55 10.14 -3.09
N LEU A 208 -11.46 11.26 -3.82
CA LEU A 208 -12.41 11.55 -4.90
C LEU A 208 -12.25 10.63 -6.11
N LEU A 209 -11.02 10.28 -6.48
CA LEU A 209 -10.75 9.33 -7.58
C LEU A 209 -11.26 7.92 -7.26
N GLN A 210 -11.30 7.55 -5.97
CA GLN A 210 -11.95 6.33 -5.48
C GLN A 210 -13.48 6.42 -5.42
N GLY A 211 -14.09 7.47 -5.97
CA GLY A 211 -15.55 7.64 -6.00
C GLY A 211 -16.16 8.13 -4.68
N LEU A 212 -15.35 8.48 -3.67
CA LEU A 212 -15.89 9.06 -2.43
C LEU A 212 -16.40 10.48 -2.70
N SER A 213 -17.51 10.83 -2.05
CA SER A 213 -17.99 12.22 -2.02
C SER A 213 -17.06 13.10 -1.18
N TYR A 214 -17.10 14.42 -1.39
CA TYR A 214 -16.40 15.39 -0.54
C TYR A 214 -16.66 15.17 0.96
N LYS A 215 -17.89 14.81 1.33
CA LYS A 215 -18.29 14.53 2.72
C LYS A 215 -17.62 13.26 3.25
N ASN A 216 -17.58 12.20 2.46
CA ASN A 216 -16.97 10.93 2.87
C ASN A 216 -15.45 11.03 2.92
N THR A 217 -14.83 11.70 1.94
CA THR A 217 -13.40 12.03 1.95
C THR A 217 -13.03 12.85 3.19
N ALA A 218 -13.84 13.87 3.52
CA ALA A 218 -13.64 14.68 4.71
C ALA A 218 -13.73 13.85 5.99
N LYS A 219 -14.74 12.98 6.12
CA LYS A 219 -14.89 12.07 7.26
C LYS A 219 -13.67 11.14 7.41
N ARG A 220 -13.22 10.53 6.31
CA ARG A 220 -12.07 9.61 6.28
C ARG A 220 -10.76 10.29 6.68
N LEU A 221 -10.58 11.54 6.26
CA LEU A 221 -9.35 12.30 6.51
C LEU A 221 -9.42 13.18 7.76
N HIS A 222 -10.50 13.10 8.56
CA HIS A 222 -10.76 13.98 9.70
C HIS A 222 -10.69 15.48 9.35
N LEU A 223 -11.23 15.84 8.18
CA LEU A 223 -11.31 17.22 7.66
C LEU A 223 -12.76 17.71 7.61
N SER A 224 -12.95 19.00 7.29
CA SER A 224 -14.25 19.52 6.87
C SER A 224 -14.47 19.29 5.36
N PRO A 225 -15.71 19.09 4.87
CA PRO A 225 -15.99 19.00 3.43
C PRO A 225 -15.49 20.22 2.65
N ARG A 226 -15.55 21.40 3.25
CA ARG A 226 -15.05 22.65 2.66
C ARG A 226 -13.52 22.66 2.51
N THR A 227 -12.80 22.02 3.43
CA THR A 227 -11.35 21.86 3.35
C THR A 227 -10.98 20.97 2.16
N VAL A 228 -11.68 19.85 1.97
CA VAL A 228 -11.46 18.95 0.81
C VAL A 228 -11.69 19.71 -0.49
N GLU A 229 -12.82 20.43 -0.60
CA GLU A 229 -13.12 21.26 -1.77
C GLU A 229 -12.01 22.29 -2.04
N THR A 230 -11.56 22.99 -1.01
CA THR A 230 -10.48 23.98 -1.10
C THR A 230 -9.19 23.37 -1.61
N TYR A 231 -8.82 22.17 -1.12
CA TYR A 231 -7.64 21.47 -1.59
C TYR A 231 -7.75 21.08 -3.06
N ILE A 232 -8.88 20.56 -3.52
CA ILE A 232 -9.08 20.25 -4.93
C ILE A 232 -8.97 21.51 -5.80
N GLN A 233 -9.57 22.62 -5.38
CA GLN A 233 -9.46 23.89 -6.11
C GLN A 233 -8.00 24.39 -6.18
N ARG A 234 -7.22 24.23 -5.11
CA ARG A 234 -5.78 24.56 -5.11
C ARG A 234 -5.00 23.69 -6.08
N ILE A 235 -5.26 22.38 -6.12
CA ILE A 235 -4.61 21.50 -7.08
C ILE A 235 -4.92 21.97 -8.50
N LYS A 236 -6.21 22.19 -8.84
CA LYS A 236 -6.63 22.66 -10.17
C LYS A 236 -5.98 23.99 -10.56
N ALA A 237 -6.00 24.98 -9.66
CA ALA A 237 -5.41 26.28 -9.90
C ALA A 237 -3.89 26.18 -10.15
N ARG A 238 -3.22 25.26 -9.45
CA ARG A 238 -1.76 25.13 -9.51
C ARG A 238 -1.28 24.28 -10.71
N THR A 239 -2.03 23.25 -11.09
CA THR A 239 -1.67 22.35 -12.20
C THR A 239 -2.27 22.78 -13.54
N GLY A 240 -3.32 23.61 -13.52
CA GLY A 240 -4.10 23.95 -14.71
C GLY A 240 -5.08 22.86 -15.15
N PHE A 241 -5.22 21.79 -14.36
CA PHE A 241 -6.20 20.72 -14.64
C PHE A 241 -7.61 21.13 -14.21
N ALA A 242 -8.61 20.81 -15.04
CA ALA A 242 -9.97 21.32 -14.88
C ALA A 242 -10.93 20.30 -14.23
N ASN A 243 -10.74 19.01 -14.53
CA ASN A 243 -11.62 17.93 -14.12
C ASN A 243 -10.86 16.78 -13.45
N LEU A 244 -11.59 15.85 -12.83
CA LEU A 244 -11.02 14.77 -12.04
C LEU A 244 -10.17 13.82 -12.90
N THR A 245 -10.59 13.55 -14.14
CA THR A 245 -9.84 12.74 -15.11
C THR A 245 -8.49 13.35 -15.48
N GLU A 246 -8.40 14.67 -15.62
CA GLU A 246 -7.11 15.33 -15.82
C GLU A 246 -6.25 15.26 -14.54
N LEU A 247 -6.86 15.39 -13.37
CA LEU A 247 -6.16 15.32 -12.08
C LEU A 247 -5.62 13.91 -11.76
N GLU A 248 -6.25 12.86 -12.27
CA GLU A 248 -5.79 11.47 -12.15
C GLU A 248 -4.36 11.29 -12.68
N ARG A 249 -3.96 12.07 -13.68
CA ARG A 249 -2.60 12.08 -14.25
C ARG A 249 -1.52 12.50 -13.25
N LEU A 250 -1.89 13.04 -12.08
CA LEU A 250 -0.94 13.38 -11.02
C LEU A 250 -0.52 12.16 -10.18
N LEU A 251 -1.17 11.01 -10.37
CA LEU A 251 -0.85 9.77 -9.64
C LEU A 251 0.18 8.88 -10.35
N TYR A 252 0.54 9.21 -11.59
CA TYR A 252 1.44 8.49 -12.48
C TYR A 252 2.54 9.43 -13.00
#